data_AF-A0A1R4B8Z2-F1
#
_entry.id   AF-A0A1R4B8Z2-F1
#
_cell.length_a   1.000
_cell.length_b   1.000
_cell.length_c   1.000
_cell.angle_alpha   90.00
_cell.angle_beta   90.00
_cell.angle_gamma   90.00
#
_symmetry.space_group_name_H-M   'P 1'
#
loop_
_entity.id
_entity.type
_entity.pdbx_description
1 polymer ?
#
loop_
_entity_poly.entity_id
_entity_poly.type
_entity_poly.pdbx_seq_one_letter_code
_entity_poly.pdbx_strand_id
1 'polypeptide(L)'
;MKAKNAETPDSSSAAEIIKWLIAFALLAAAVVGNHVYDDMSVVIRAAGVIVLIAGALGVTALTTKGKAAIDFARESRMEIRKVVWPTRQEATQTTLIVLAVCVVMALILWGIDGIMVRLVAFATGI
;
A
#
# COMPACT_ATOMS: atom_id res chain seq x y z
N MET A 1 2.70 31.22 -24.57
CA MET A 1 2.90 30.45 -25.82
C MET A 1 3.81 29.28 -25.46
N LYS A 2 3.35 28.04 -25.19
CA LYS A 2 2.43 27.18 -25.93
C LYS A 2 1.45 26.47 -24.99
N ALA A 3 0.16 26.70 -25.17
CA ALA A 3 -0.86 25.72 -24.82
C ALA A 3 -0.71 24.55 -25.80
N LYS A 4 -0.62 23.32 -25.28
CA LYS A 4 -0.85 22.11 -26.07
C LYS A 4 -1.90 21.28 -25.35
N ASN A 5 -3.06 21.92 -25.13
CA ASN A 5 -4.32 21.23 -24.93
C ASN A 5 -4.90 21.03 -26.34
N ALA A 6 -4.68 19.86 -26.92
CA ALA A 6 -5.33 19.40 -28.13
C ALA A 6 -5.57 17.90 -27.92
N GLU A 7 -6.84 17.53 -27.81
CA GLU A 7 -7.31 16.16 -27.74
C GLU A 7 -6.77 15.35 -28.92
N THR A 8 -6.30 14.13 -28.66
CA THR A 8 -6.22 13.08 -29.68
C THR A 8 -7.04 11.89 -29.19
N PRO A 9 -8.33 11.80 -29.54
CA PRO A 9 -9.08 10.56 -29.42
C PRO A 9 -8.68 9.59 -30.55
N ASP A 10 -8.94 8.30 -30.32
CA ASP A 10 -9.21 7.26 -31.34
C ASP A 10 -8.11 6.36 -31.93
N SER A 11 -6.98 6.15 -31.23
CA SER A 11 -6.18 4.91 -31.48
C SER A 11 -5.60 4.26 -30.21
N SER A 12 -5.47 5.03 -29.12
CA SER A 12 -4.90 4.54 -27.85
C SER A 12 -5.97 3.92 -26.92
N SER A 13 -7.18 4.46 -26.85
CA SER A 13 -8.19 4.05 -25.85
C SER A 13 -8.75 2.64 -26.08
N ALA A 14 -9.03 2.25 -27.32
CA ALA A 14 -9.59 0.93 -27.63
C ALA A 14 -8.60 -0.20 -27.33
N ALA A 15 -7.33 -0.03 -27.71
CA ALA A 15 -6.28 -1.01 -27.40
C ALA A 15 -6.04 -1.15 -25.89
N GLU A 16 -6.16 -0.04 -25.15
CA GLU A 16 -6.05 -0.05 -23.68
C GLU A 16 -7.25 -0.74 -23.03
N ILE A 17 -8.47 -0.47 -23.49
CA ILE A 17 -9.69 -1.15 -23.02
C ILE A 17 -9.59 -2.67 -23.29
N ILE A 18 -9.08 -3.07 -24.45
CA ILE A 18 -8.86 -4.48 -24.79
C ILE A 18 -7.86 -5.13 -23.84
N LYS A 19 -6.72 -4.48 -23.54
CA LYS A 19 -5.74 -5.01 -22.56
C LYS A 19 -6.33 -5.16 -21.17
N TRP A 20 -7.15 -4.19 -20.73
CA TRP A 20 -7.85 -4.27 -19.46
C TRP A 20 -8.87 -5.41 -19.42
N LEU A 21 -9.65 -5.58 -20.49
CA LEU A 21 -10.58 -6.71 -20.62
C LEU A 21 -9.84 -8.06 -20.56
N ILE A 22 -8.70 -8.19 -21.25
CA ILE A 22 -7.86 -9.40 -21.19
C ILE A 22 -7.34 -9.64 -19.77
N ALA A 23 -6.89 -8.60 -19.06
CA ALA A 23 -6.41 -8.72 -17.69
C ALA A 23 -7.53 -9.18 -16.73
N PHE A 24 -8.72 -8.58 -16.83
CA PHE A 24 -9.89 -8.99 -16.04
C PHE A 24 -10.33 -10.42 -16.38
N ALA A 25 -10.31 -10.80 -17.66
CA ALA A 25 -10.62 -12.15 -18.09
C ALA A 25 -9.63 -13.18 -17.52
N LEU A 26 -8.34 -12.88 -17.51
CA LEU A 26 -7.31 -13.74 -16.91
C LEU A 26 -7.50 -13.90 -15.40
N LEU A 27 -7.84 -12.84 -14.69
CA LEU A 27 -8.12 -12.90 -13.25
C LEU A 27 -9.41 -13.69 -12.96
N ALA A 28 -10.47 -13.46 -13.73
CA ALA A 28 -11.71 -14.23 -13.61
C ALA A 28 -11.45 -15.73 -13.88
N ALA A 29 -10.66 -16.05 -14.91
CA ALA A 29 -10.24 -17.41 -15.21
C ALA A 29 -9.41 -18.03 -14.07
N ALA A 30 -8.57 -17.25 -13.39
CA ALA A 30 -7.81 -17.73 -12.23
C ALA A 30 -8.74 -18.08 -11.05
N VAL A 31 -9.73 -17.25 -10.76
CA VAL A 31 -10.69 -17.48 -9.67
C VAL A 31 -11.61 -18.66 -9.98
N VAL A 32 -12.20 -18.67 -11.18
CA VAL A 32 -13.11 -19.75 -11.61
C VAL A 32 -12.35 -21.06 -11.77
N GLY A 33 -11.15 -21.03 -12.36
CA GLY A 33 -10.29 -22.20 -12.46
C GLY A 33 -9.87 -22.73 -11.09
N ASN A 34 -9.66 -21.85 -10.11
CA ASN A 34 -9.37 -22.31 -8.74
C ASN A 34 -10.58 -23.00 -8.09
N HIS A 35 -11.82 -22.59 -8.41
CA HIS A 35 -13.04 -23.15 -7.84
C HIS A 35 -13.55 -24.40 -8.56
N VAL A 36 -13.35 -24.51 -9.88
CA VAL A 36 -13.82 -25.68 -10.66
C VAL A 36 -12.93 -26.91 -10.44
N TYR A 37 -11.64 -26.70 -10.15
CA TYR A 37 -10.67 -27.78 -9.90
C TYR A 37 -10.47 -28.05 -8.40
N ASP A 38 -11.55 -27.99 -7.62
CA ASP A 38 -11.52 -28.23 -6.17
C ASP A 38 -11.08 -29.67 -5.81
N ASP A 39 -11.26 -30.64 -6.72
CA ASP A 39 -10.89 -32.06 -6.51
C ASP A 39 -9.44 -32.41 -6.88
N MET A 40 -8.66 -31.47 -7.44
CA MET A 40 -7.28 -31.71 -7.89
C MET A 40 -6.25 -31.35 -6.79
N SER A 41 -5.05 -31.94 -6.87
CA SER A 41 -3.92 -31.59 -5.99
C SER A 41 -3.68 -30.07 -5.92
N VAL A 42 -3.63 -29.55 -4.69
CA VAL A 42 -3.45 -28.13 -4.36
C VAL A 42 -2.24 -27.50 -5.07
N VAL A 43 -1.17 -28.27 -5.30
CA VAL A 43 0.07 -27.80 -5.92
C VAL A 43 -0.15 -27.39 -7.38
N ILE A 44 -0.88 -28.19 -8.17
CA ILE A 44 -1.11 -27.94 -9.60
C ILE A 44 -2.03 -26.72 -9.77
N ARG A 45 -3.04 -26.60 -8.91
CA ARG A 45 -3.95 -25.46 -8.88
C ARG A 45 -3.22 -24.16 -8.54
N ALA A 46 -2.40 -24.17 -7.49
CA ALA A 46 -1.61 -23.01 -7.09
C ALA A 46 -0.65 -22.58 -8.21
N ALA A 47 0.02 -23.53 -8.87
CA ALA A 47 0.88 -23.23 -10.01
C ALA A 47 0.11 -22.57 -11.17
N GLY A 48 -1.06 -23.10 -11.54
CA GLY A 48 -1.91 -22.51 -12.59
C GLY A 48 -2.39 -21.10 -12.26
N VAL A 49 -2.81 -20.85 -11.01
CA VAL A 49 -3.20 -19.53 -10.53
C VAL A 49 -2.03 -18.54 -10.59
N ILE A 50 -0.83 -18.97 -10.18
CA ILE A 50 0.38 -18.14 -10.24
C ILE A 50 0.68 -17.73 -11.69
N VAL A 51 0.58 -18.67 -12.64
CA VAL A 51 0.83 -18.39 -14.07
C VAL A 51 -0.20 -17.39 -14.62
N LEU A 52 -1.48 -17.56 -14.30
CA LEU A 52 -2.54 -16.64 -14.75
C LEU A 52 -2.40 -15.24 -14.15
N ILE A 53 -2.04 -15.15 -12.86
CA ILE A 53 -1.76 -13.87 -12.21
C ILE A 53 -0.52 -13.21 -12.82
N ALA A 54 0.55 -13.96 -13.07
CA ALA A 54 1.75 -13.43 -13.72
C ALA A 54 1.43 -12.91 -15.14
N GLY A 55 0.59 -13.63 -15.89
CA GLY A 55 0.09 -13.18 -17.19
C GLY A 55 -0.72 -11.88 -17.11
N ALA A 56 -1.65 -11.79 -16.15
CA ALA A 56 -2.45 -10.58 -15.93
C ALA A 56 -1.56 -9.37 -15.53
N LEU A 57 -0.56 -9.60 -14.68
CA LEU A 57 0.44 -8.58 -14.32
C LEU A 57 1.28 -8.16 -15.53
N GLY A 58 1.66 -9.09 -16.40
CA GLY A 58 2.35 -8.80 -17.65
C GLY A 58 1.52 -7.92 -18.60
N VAL A 59 0.23 -8.27 -18.79
CA VAL A 59 -0.69 -7.50 -19.64
C VAL A 59 -0.91 -6.09 -19.08
N THR A 60 -1.11 -5.97 -17.77
CA THR A 60 -1.31 -4.67 -17.10
C THR A 60 -0.04 -3.82 -17.08
N ALA A 61 1.15 -4.40 -17.01
CA ALA A 61 2.41 -3.67 -17.12
C ALA A 61 2.62 -3.05 -18.52
N LEU A 62 2.07 -3.65 -19.58
CA LEU A 62 2.16 -3.17 -20.96
C LEU A 62 1.12 -2.08 -21.32
N THR A 63 0.17 -1.82 -20.43
CA THR A 63 -0.82 -0.73 -20.50
C THR A 63 -0.14 0.62 -20.25
N THR A 64 -0.67 1.70 -20.82
CA THR A 64 -0.20 3.09 -20.61
C THR A 64 -0.08 3.45 -19.13
N LYS A 65 -1.07 3.07 -18.32
CA LYS A 65 -1.07 3.24 -16.85
C LYS A 65 0.01 2.38 -16.16
N GLY A 66 0.26 1.17 -16.66
CA GLY A 66 1.30 0.27 -16.15
C GLY A 66 2.71 0.81 -16.39
N LYS A 67 2.98 1.27 -17.63
CA LYS A 67 4.26 1.91 -17.96
C LYS A 67 4.50 3.18 -17.13
N ALA A 68 3.47 4.04 -17.02
CA ALA A 68 3.56 5.24 -16.18
C ALA A 68 3.86 4.91 -14.71
N ALA A 69 3.29 3.83 -14.15
CA ALA A 69 3.59 3.39 -12.79
C ALA A 69 5.02 2.86 -12.64
N ILE A 70 5.55 2.15 -13.66
CA ILE A 70 6.94 1.67 -13.68
C ILE A 70 7.91 2.84 -13.74
N ASP A 71 7.64 3.82 -14.60
CA ASP A 71 8.47 5.03 -14.72
C ASP A 71 8.41 5.85 -13.42
N PHE A 72 7.23 6.02 -12.83
CA PHE A 72 7.06 6.66 -11.52
C PHE A 72 7.82 5.93 -10.40
N ALA A 73 7.81 4.59 -10.40
CA ALA A 73 8.58 3.80 -9.44
C ALA A 73 10.09 3.98 -9.64
N ARG A 74 10.55 4.14 -10.88
CA ARG A 74 11.95 4.43 -11.21
C ARG A 74 12.36 5.82 -10.74
N GLU A 75 11.51 6.82 -10.96
CA GLU A 75 11.72 8.20 -10.47
C GLU A 75 11.70 8.25 -8.93
N SER A 76 10.76 7.56 -8.29
CA SER A 76 10.67 7.45 -6.82
C SER A 76 11.93 6.84 -6.21
N ARG A 77 12.55 5.85 -6.86
CA ARG A 77 13.85 5.29 -6.42
C ARG A 77 14.98 6.31 -6.51
N MET A 78 14.96 7.20 -7.49
CA MET A 78 15.93 8.30 -7.59
C MET A 78 15.72 9.33 -6.48
N GLU A 79 14.46 9.58 -6.09
CA GLU A 79 14.12 10.50 -5.00
C GLU A 79 14.47 9.92 -3.63
N ILE A 80 14.26 8.62 -3.41
CA ILE A 80 14.66 7.92 -2.18
C ILE A 80 16.17 8.03 -1.95
N ARG A 81 16.98 8.10 -3.02
CA ARG A 81 18.43 8.33 -2.89
C ARG A 81 18.79 9.75 -2.44
N LYS A 82 17.88 10.71 -2.61
CA LYS A 82 18.05 12.09 -2.09
C LYS A 82 17.62 12.20 -0.63
N VAL A 83 16.94 11.18 -0.09
CA VAL A 83 16.63 11.12 1.35
C VAL A 83 17.95 10.89 2.09
N VAL A 84 18.46 11.95 2.69
CA VAL A 84 19.54 11.87 3.65
C VAL A 84 18.97 11.19 4.89
N TRP A 85 19.27 9.90 5.03
CA TRP A 85 18.89 9.18 6.23
C TRP A 85 19.64 9.77 7.42
N PRO A 86 18.94 10.07 8.53
CA PRO A 86 19.57 10.67 9.69
C PRO A 86 20.69 9.77 10.19
N THR A 87 21.77 10.39 10.67
CA THR A 87 22.84 9.65 11.31
C THR A 87 22.30 8.97 12.57
N ARG A 88 22.93 7.87 13.02
CA ARG A 88 22.49 7.16 14.24
C ARG A 88 22.39 8.09 15.44
N GLN A 89 23.20 9.14 15.49
CA GLN A 89 23.23 10.12 16.57
C GLN A 89 22.04 11.10 16.51
N GLU A 90 21.65 11.58 15.33
CA GLU A 90 20.46 12.42 15.15
C GLU A 90 19.17 11.65 15.45
N ALA A 91 19.12 10.37 15.01
CA ALA A 91 17.98 9.49 15.25
C ALA A 91 17.79 9.20 16.75
N THR A 92 18.86 8.91 17.49
CA THR A 92 18.79 8.66 18.93
C THR A 92 18.44 9.93 19.72
N GLN A 93 19.00 11.09 19.35
CA GLN A 93 18.66 12.36 19.99
C GLN A 93 17.17 12.68 19.83
N THR A 94 16.64 12.57 18.61
CA THR A 94 15.21 12.83 18.36
C THR A 94 14.33 11.83 19.10
N THR A 95 14.71 10.54 19.12
CA THR A 95 13.97 9.50 19.86
C THR A 95 13.98 9.77 21.36
N LEU A 96 15.10 10.20 21.95
CA LEU A 96 15.20 10.54 23.37
C LEU A 96 14.33 11.77 23.73
N ILE A 97 14.27 12.77 22.85
CA ILE A 97 13.39 13.94 23.04
C ILE A 97 11.93 13.48 23.04
N VAL A 98 11.51 12.69 22.05
CA VAL A 98 10.13 12.16 21.98
C VAL A 98 9.82 11.29 23.19
N LEU A 99 10.75 10.41 23.58
CA LEU A 99 10.61 9.56 24.76
C LEU A 99 10.39 10.40 26.04
N ALA A 100 11.18 11.47 26.24
CA ALA A 100 11.03 12.35 27.38
C ALA A 100 9.63 12.99 27.43
N VAL A 101 9.15 13.51 26.29
CA VAL A 101 7.80 14.09 26.20
C VAL A 101 6.71 13.05 26.46
N CYS A 102 6.86 11.84 25.92
CA CYS A 102 5.93 10.73 26.18
C CYS A 102 5.88 10.35 27.67
N VAL A 103 7.03 10.29 28.36
CA VAL A 103 7.10 9.99 29.80
C VAL A 103 6.41 11.08 30.61
N VAL A 104 6.63 12.36 30.29
CA VAL A 104 5.96 13.47 30.97
C VAL A 104 4.44 13.37 30.79
N MET A 105 3.97 13.15 29.56
CA MET A 105 2.53 13.02 29.28
C MET A 105 1.93 11.80 30.01
N ALA A 106 2.62 10.66 29.99
CA ALA A 106 2.17 9.46 30.69
C ALA A 106 2.05 9.67 32.20
N LEU A 107 3.00 10.38 32.83
CA LEU A 107 2.95 10.70 34.25
C LEU A 107 1.82 11.68 34.59
N ILE A 108 1.58 12.68 33.74
CA ILE A 108 0.48 13.64 33.93
C ILE A 108 -0.87 12.91 33.87
N LEU A 109 -1.10 12.11 32.83
CA LEU A 109 -2.33 11.33 32.70
C LEU A 109 -2.49 10.38 33.88
N TRP A 110 -1.47 9.56 34.18
CA TRP A 110 -1.50 8.65 35.33
C TRP A 110 -1.82 9.34 36.66
N GLY A 111 -1.28 10.54 36.89
CA GLY A 111 -1.58 11.34 38.07
C GLY A 111 -3.04 11.79 38.12
N ILE A 112 -3.57 12.32 37.02
CA ILE A 112 -4.97 12.78 36.93
C ILE A 112 -5.94 11.61 37.06
N ASP A 113 -5.73 10.53 36.31
CA ASP A 113 -6.53 9.30 36.37
C ASP A 113 -6.51 8.71 37.78
N GLY A 114 -5.34 8.65 38.43
CA GLY A 114 -5.20 8.16 39.80
C GLY A 114 -5.94 9.01 40.83
N ILE A 115 -5.94 10.34 40.67
CA ILE A 115 -6.72 11.24 41.53
C ILE A 115 -8.21 11.08 41.28
N MET A 116 -8.63 11.00 40.01
CA MET A 116 -10.02 10.77 39.63
C MET A 116 -10.57 9.48 40.24
N VAL A 117 -9.84 8.36 40.16
CA VAL A 117 -10.25 7.09 40.75
C VAL A 117 -10.44 7.20 42.27
N ARG A 118 -9.51 7.85 42.98
CA ARG A 118 -9.62 8.04 44.44
C ARG A 118 -10.79 8.94 44.81
N LEU A 119 -11.06 9.97 44.02
CA LEU A 119 -12.15 10.92 44.25
C LEU A 119 -13.51 10.23 44.03
N VAL A 120 -13.62 9.42 42.97
CA VAL A 120 -14.82 8.60 42.71
C VAL A 120 -15.02 7.54 43.79
N ALA A 121 -13.96 6.85 44.24
CA ALA A 121 -14.04 5.88 45.32
C ALA A 121 -14.55 6.54 46.63
N PHE A 122 -13.97 7.69 47.01
CA PHE A 122 -14.43 8.46 48.17
C PHE A 122 -15.89 8.90 48.06
N ALA A 123 -16.31 9.37 46.87
CA ALA A 123 -17.69 9.81 46.65
C ALA A 123 -18.72 8.66 46.60
N THR A 124 -18.33 7.49 46.10
CA THR A 124 -19.21 6.31 45.99
C THR A 124 -19.21 5.48 47.27
N GLY A 125 -18.30 5.75 48.21
CA GLY A 125 -18.25 5.10 49.52
C GLY A 125 -17.76 3.65 49.48
N ILE A 126 -17.03 3.26 48.43
CA ILE A 126 -16.34 1.97 48.29
C ILE A 126 -14.85 2.18 48.56
#